data_AF-A0A8H6LZ97-F1
#
_entry.id   AF-A0A8H6LZ97-F1
#
_cell.length_a   1.000
_cell.length_b   1.000
_cell.length_c   1.000
_cell.angle_alpha   90.00
_cell.angle_beta   90.00
_cell.angle_gamma   90.00
#
_symmetry.space_group_name_H-M   'P 1'
#
loop_
_entity.id
_entity.type
_entity.pdbx_description
1 polymer ?
#
loop_
_entity_poly.entity_id
_entity_poly.type
_entity_poly.pdbx_seq_one_letter_code
_entity_poly.pdbx_strand_id
1 'polypeptide(L)'
;MGPSSPPSSPESQPSYSASSKVRVATNTQETGVQRFIVASCYWALIFNIGAAISSFVMIDYLGEIPYHASKLPKGLLHVGGEVPADGANVLLRRYSGHGDSAVWLWISFHWLICLFCGILTLIVAILAYVWAEELLWVKLTTFGAVVFVVIPPFILVAWQRHT
;
A
#
# COMPACT_ATOMS: atom_id res chain seq x y z
N MET A 1 54.36 -74.31 -0.35
CA MET A 1 52.89 -74.45 -0.42
C MET A 1 52.30 -73.23 0.28
N GLY A 2 51.70 -72.31 -0.48
CA GLY A 2 51.05 -71.09 0.06
C GLY A 2 49.73 -71.41 0.76
N PRO A 3 48.84 -70.44 1.07
CA PRO A 3 48.85 -68.99 0.83
C PRO A 3 48.71 -68.21 2.17
N SER A 4 48.67 -66.89 2.27
CA SER A 4 47.45 -66.09 2.08
C SER A 4 47.72 -64.67 2.60
N SER A 5 47.60 -63.68 1.72
CA SER A 5 47.50 -62.27 2.08
C SER A 5 46.08 -61.98 2.58
N PRO A 6 45.88 -61.27 3.69
CA PRO A 6 44.61 -60.61 3.97
C PRO A 6 44.54 -59.18 3.38
N PRO A 7 43.33 -58.74 3.00
CA PRO A 7 43.08 -57.67 2.05
C PRO A 7 43.15 -56.25 2.63
N SER A 8 43.54 -55.31 1.78
CA SER A 8 43.40 -53.86 1.95
C SER A 8 41.94 -53.47 2.17
N SER A 9 41.64 -52.91 3.34
CA SER A 9 40.35 -52.26 3.63
C SER A 9 40.13 -51.08 2.68
N PRO A 10 38.99 -51.03 1.96
CA PRO A 10 38.59 -49.84 1.23
C PRO A 10 37.96 -48.85 2.21
N GLU A 11 38.67 -47.77 2.49
CA GLU A 11 38.11 -46.62 3.21
C GLU A 11 37.04 -45.98 2.31
N SER A 12 35.77 -46.21 2.69
CA SER A 12 34.59 -45.69 2.05
C SER A 12 34.56 -44.16 2.13
N GLN A 13 34.83 -43.48 1.03
CA GLN A 13 34.52 -42.06 0.91
C GLN A 13 33.00 -41.85 1.00
N PRO A 14 32.50 -40.96 1.88
CA PRO A 14 31.10 -40.56 1.85
C PRO A 14 30.86 -39.78 0.56
N SER A 15 30.16 -40.42 -0.37
CA SER A 15 29.57 -39.79 -1.55
C SER A 15 28.53 -38.77 -1.10
N TYR A 16 28.96 -37.51 -0.94
CA TYR A 16 28.08 -36.36 -0.86
C TYR A 16 27.48 -36.09 -2.24
N SER A 17 26.62 -37.00 -2.71
CA SER A 17 25.64 -36.68 -3.74
C SER A 17 24.52 -35.89 -3.06
N ALA A 18 24.79 -34.61 -2.80
CA ALA A 18 23.76 -33.62 -2.59
C ALA A 18 23.02 -33.48 -3.93
N SER A 19 22.11 -34.41 -4.18
CA SER A 19 21.11 -34.32 -5.22
C SER A 19 20.26 -33.10 -4.87
N SER A 20 20.67 -31.93 -5.36
CA SER A 20 19.82 -30.77 -5.52
C SER A 20 18.76 -31.11 -6.56
N LYS A 21 17.85 -32.01 -6.20
CA LYS A 21 16.50 -32.02 -6.73
C LYS A 21 15.86 -30.73 -6.19
N VAL A 22 16.24 -29.61 -6.78
CA VAL A 22 15.35 -28.47 -6.94
C VAL A 22 14.20 -29.03 -7.76
N ARG A 23 13.26 -29.67 -7.07
CA ARG A 23 11.96 -30.03 -7.61
C ARG A 23 11.26 -28.69 -7.83
N VAL A 24 11.56 -28.06 -8.96
CA VAL A 24 10.60 -27.20 -9.64
C VAL A 24 9.50 -28.13 -10.18
N ALA A 25 8.77 -28.75 -9.25
CA ALA A 25 7.50 -29.38 -9.54
C ALA A 25 6.44 -28.27 -9.46
N THR A 26 6.57 -27.24 -10.29
CA THR A 26 5.50 -26.26 -10.50
C THR A 26 4.51 -26.86 -11.48
N ASN A 27 3.78 -27.86 -11.01
CA ASN A 27 2.49 -28.23 -11.60
C ASN A 27 1.45 -28.25 -10.47
N THR A 28 1.49 -27.20 -9.65
CA THR A 28 0.36 -26.86 -8.80
C THR A 28 -0.68 -26.28 -9.75
N GLN A 29 -1.75 -27.04 -10.00
CA GLN A 29 -2.93 -26.51 -10.64
C GLN A 29 -3.49 -25.44 -9.69
N GLU A 30 -3.00 -24.20 -9.81
CA GLU A 30 -3.48 -23.11 -8.97
C GLU A 30 -4.97 -22.98 -9.19
N THR A 31 -5.72 -23.07 -8.11
CA THR A 31 -7.17 -22.87 -8.16
C THR A 31 -7.44 -21.46 -8.68
N GLY A 32 -8.58 -21.24 -9.35
CA GLY A 32 -8.93 -19.89 -9.84
C GLY A 32 -8.89 -18.83 -8.74
N VAL A 33 -9.14 -19.24 -7.49
CA VAL A 33 -9.07 -18.40 -6.29
C VAL A 33 -7.64 -17.95 -5.98
N GLN A 34 -6.65 -18.85 -6.02
CA GLN A 34 -5.25 -18.49 -5.76
C GLN A 34 -4.73 -17.49 -6.79
N ARG A 35 -5.02 -17.71 -8.08
CA ARG A 35 -4.68 -16.75 -9.15
C ARG A 35 -5.32 -15.40 -8.95
N PHE A 36 -6.58 -15.37 -8.52
CA PHE A 36 -7.30 -14.13 -8.23
C PHE A 36 -6.67 -13.38 -7.04
N ILE A 37 -6.36 -14.08 -5.95
CA ILE A 37 -5.69 -13.49 -4.78
C ILE A 37 -4.36 -12.87 -5.20
N VAL A 38 -3.52 -13.62 -5.91
CA VAL A 38 -2.23 -13.13 -6.41
C VAL A 38 -2.39 -11.90 -7.29
N ALA A 39 -3.31 -11.93 -8.26
CA ALA A 39 -3.59 -10.78 -9.11
C ALA A 39 -4.04 -9.56 -8.29
N SER A 40 -4.95 -9.75 -7.32
CA SER A 40 -5.43 -8.67 -6.45
C SER A 40 -4.32 -8.07 -5.60
N CYS A 41 -3.37 -8.88 -5.12
CA CYS A 41 -2.19 -8.40 -4.41
C CYS A 41 -1.29 -7.53 -5.30
N TYR A 42 -1.05 -7.92 -6.55
CA TYR A 42 -0.28 -7.10 -7.48
C TYR A 42 -0.95 -5.75 -7.75
N TRP A 43 -2.28 -5.75 -7.95
CA TRP A 43 -3.04 -4.51 -8.10
C TRP A 43 -2.96 -3.63 -6.85
N ALA A 44 -3.11 -4.22 -5.66
CA ALA A 44 -2.98 -3.49 -4.40
C ALA A 44 -1.60 -2.83 -4.28
N LEU A 45 -0.53 -3.54 -4.64
CA LEU A 45 0.83 -2.99 -4.64
C LEU A 45 0.97 -1.81 -5.61
N ILE A 46 0.50 -1.97 -6.85
CA ILE A 46 0.57 -0.91 -7.87
C ILE A 46 -0.18 0.34 -7.40
N PHE A 47 -1.39 0.19 -6.87
CA PHE A 47 -2.19 1.30 -6.37
C PHE A 47 -1.53 1.97 -5.15
N ASN A 48 -0.98 1.21 -4.22
CA ASN A 48 -0.27 1.78 -3.06
C ASN A 48 1.02 2.52 -3.47
N ILE A 49 1.77 2.01 -4.46
CA ILE A 49 2.94 2.71 -5.01
C ILE A 49 2.52 4.01 -5.70
N GLY A 50 1.46 3.97 -6.51
CA GLY A 50 0.92 5.18 -7.16
C GLY A 50 0.45 6.23 -6.15
N ALA A 51 -0.18 5.80 -5.06
CA ALA A 51 -0.55 6.66 -3.95
C ALA A 51 0.69 7.24 -3.25
N ALA A 52 1.74 6.43 -3.00
CA ALA A 52 2.97 6.90 -2.37
C ALA A 52 3.70 7.96 -3.23
N ILE A 53 3.81 7.75 -4.54
CA ILE A 53 4.37 8.75 -5.47
C ILE A 53 3.56 10.04 -5.42
N SER A 54 2.23 9.93 -5.45
CA SER A 54 1.35 11.10 -5.37
C SER A 54 1.43 11.81 -4.02
N SER A 55 1.71 11.10 -2.93
CA SER A 55 2.00 11.70 -1.61
C SER A 55 3.27 12.55 -1.66
N PHE A 56 4.34 12.06 -2.28
CA PHE A 56 5.58 12.84 -2.40
C PHE A 56 5.34 14.14 -3.18
N VAL A 57 4.65 14.06 -4.32
CA VAL A 57 4.27 15.24 -5.10
C VAL A 57 3.48 16.23 -4.25
N MET A 58 2.49 15.77 -3.48
CA MET A 58 1.71 16.66 -2.61
C MET A 58 2.54 17.26 -1.48
N ILE A 59 3.45 16.51 -0.87
CA ILE A 59 4.34 17.02 0.19
C ILE A 59 5.26 18.10 -0.38
N ASP A 60 5.82 17.89 -1.56
CA ASP A 60 6.68 18.86 -2.24
C ASP A 60 5.90 20.17 -2.50
N TYR A 61 4.68 20.05 -3.04
CA TYR A 61 3.80 21.22 -3.25
C TYR A 61 3.42 21.91 -1.94
N LEU A 62 3.10 21.17 -0.87
CA LEU A 62 2.79 21.74 0.45
C LEU A 62 4.00 22.46 1.06
N GLY A 63 5.20 21.95 0.83
CA GLY A 63 6.46 22.56 1.27
C GLY A 63 6.75 23.90 0.60
N GLU A 64 6.26 24.12 -0.62
CA GLU A 64 6.42 25.38 -1.35
C GLU A 64 5.42 26.47 -0.92
N ILE A 65 4.27 26.11 -0.32
CA ILE A 65 3.26 27.06 0.17
C ILE A 65 3.84 28.14 1.09
N PRO A 66 4.60 27.84 2.18
CA PRO A 66 5.17 28.86 3.05
C PRO A 66 6.20 29.74 2.33
N TYR A 67 6.95 29.19 1.38
CA TYR A 67 7.90 29.95 0.58
C TYR A 67 7.18 30.97 -0.28
N HIS A 68 6.10 30.59 -0.95
CA HIS A 68 5.29 31.54 -1.71
C HIS A 68 4.52 32.52 -0.80
N ALA A 69 4.08 32.10 0.39
CA ALA A 69 3.46 32.95 1.41
C ALA A 69 4.38 34.10 1.84
N SER A 70 5.68 33.81 1.98
CA SER A 70 6.68 34.81 2.35
C SER A 70 6.96 35.87 1.29
N LYS A 71 6.65 35.59 0.01
CA LYS A 71 6.90 36.50 -1.12
C LYS A 71 5.80 37.53 -1.35
N LEU A 72 4.65 37.44 -0.66
CA LEU A 72 3.62 38.45 -0.84
C LEU A 72 4.03 39.81 -0.25
N PRO A 73 3.65 40.92 -0.91
CA PRO A 73 3.86 42.24 -0.36
C PRO A 73 3.18 42.37 1.00
N LYS A 74 3.94 42.88 1.98
CA LYS A 74 3.61 42.97 3.42
C LYS A 74 2.31 43.73 3.76
N GLY A 75 1.61 44.29 2.77
CA GLY A 75 0.34 45.00 2.94
C GLY A 75 -0.91 44.13 2.80
N LEU A 76 -0.80 42.85 2.41
CA LEU A 76 -1.96 41.98 2.18
C LEU A 76 -2.25 40.99 3.33
N LEU A 77 -1.30 40.81 4.26
CA LEU A 77 -1.42 39.96 5.44
C LEU A 77 -1.57 40.86 6.68
N HIS A 78 -2.58 40.58 7.50
CA HIS A 78 -2.81 41.32 8.74
C HIS A 78 -1.56 41.23 9.61
N VAL A 79 -1.04 42.38 10.04
CA VAL A 79 0.15 42.49 10.89
C VAL A 79 -0.21 41.87 12.25
N GLY A 80 0.18 40.62 12.49
CA GLY A 80 -0.17 39.92 13.73
C GLY A 80 0.16 38.43 13.79
N GLY A 81 0.42 37.77 12.66
CA GLY A 81 0.83 36.35 12.65
C GLY A 81 -0.31 35.36 12.96
N GLU A 82 -1.53 35.84 13.15
CA GLU A 82 -2.71 35.00 13.28
C GLU A 82 -3.38 34.83 11.92
N VAL A 83 -3.29 33.62 11.37
CA VAL A 83 -4.15 33.18 10.28
C VAL A 83 -5.45 32.70 10.95
N PRO A 84 -6.59 33.42 10.84
CA PRO A 84 -7.84 32.90 11.35
C PRO A 84 -8.12 31.51 10.73
N ALA A 85 -8.89 30.63 11.39
CA ALA A 85 -9.15 29.29 10.86
C ALA A 85 -9.73 29.29 9.43
N ASP A 86 -10.49 30.33 9.07
CA ASP A 86 -10.93 30.61 7.69
C ASP A 86 -9.80 31.05 6.75
N GLY A 87 -8.77 31.70 7.28
CA GLY A 87 -7.57 32.15 6.57
C GLY A 87 -6.75 31.01 5.97
N ALA A 88 -6.73 29.82 6.58
CA ALA A 88 -6.05 28.65 6.00
C ALA A 88 -6.76 28.16 4.73
N ASN A 89 -8.10 28.12 4.75
CA ASN A 89 -8.91 27.80 3.58
C ASN A 89 -8.83 28.91 2.51
N VAL A 90 -8.76 30.18 2.92
CA VAL A 90 -8.57 31.32 2.02
C VAL A 90 -7.17 31.32 1.41
N LEU A 91 -6.12 31.01 2.17
CA LEU A 91 -4.75 30.88 1.66
C LEU A 91 -4.67 29.72 0.67
N LEU A 92 -5.21 28.54 0.99
CA LEU A 92 -5.31 27.42 0.06
C LEU A 92 -6.09 27.80 -1.21
N ARG A 93 -7.27 28.41 -1.11
CA ARG A 93 -8.03 28.87 -2.28
C ARG A 93 -7.29 29.90 -3.13
N ARG A 94 -6.54 30.80 -2.50
CA ARG A 94 -5.85 31.92 -3.17
C ARG A 94 -4.51 31.51 -3.75
N TYR A 95 -3.86 30.50 -3.16
CA TYR A 95 -2.67 29.84 -3.71
C TYR A 95 -3.01 28.83 -4.81
N SER A 96 -4.06 28.03 -4.64
CA SER A 96 -4.59 27.20 -5.73
C SER A 96 -5.16 28.07 -6.87
N GLY A 97 -5.62 29.29 -6.59
CA GLY A 97 -6.27 30.18 -7.55
C GLY A 97 -5.37 30.88 -8.58
N HIS A 98 -4.03 30.79 -8.48
CA HIS A 98 -3.12 31.51 -9.40
C HIS A 98 -2.82 30.77 -10.73
N GLY A 99 -3.53 29.69 -11.04
CA GLY A 99 -3.52 29.12 -12.40
C GLY A 99 -3.79 27.62 -12.49
N ASP A 100 -3.65 26.87 -11.40
CA ASP A 100 -3.62 25.39 -11.48
C ASP A 100 -4.38 24.67 -10.36
N SER A 101 -5.42 25.31 -9.80
CA SER A 101 -6.32 24.67 -8.81
C SER A 101 -6.89 23.34 -9.29
N ALA A 102 -7.12 23.21 -10.60
CA ALA A 102 -7.62 21.99 -11.22
C ALA A 102 -6.59 20.86 -11.17
N VAL A 103 -5.31 21.14 -11.42
CA VAL A 103 -4.23 20.13 -11.38
C VAL A 103 -3.99 19.67 -9.95
N TRP A 104 -3.99 20.60 -8.98
CA TRP A 104 -3.88 20.23 -7.57
C TRP A 104 -5.07 19.38 -7.11
N LEU A 105 -6.29 19.78 -7.45
CA LEU A 105 -7.47 19.00 -7.08
C LEU A 105 -7.48 17.63 -7.78
N TRP A 106 -6.97 17.57 -9.01
CA TRP A 106 -6.80 16.32 -9.75
C TRP A 106 -5.73 15.42 -9.14
N ILE A 107 -4.57 15.94 -8.73
CA ILE A 107 -3.52 15.13 -8.07
C ILE A 107 -4.01 14.63 -6.70
N SER A 108 -4.71 15.48 -5.93
CA SER A 108 -5.31 15.09 -4.66
C SER A 108 -6.39 14.03 -4.84
N PHE A 109 -7.22 14.17 -5.87
CA PHE A 109 -8.25 13.20 -6.20
C PHE A 109 -7.67 11.87 -6.69
N HIS A 110 -6.66 11.92 -7.58
CA HIS A 110 -5.93 10.74 -8.05
C HIS A 110 -5.30 10.00 -6.88
N TRP A 111 -4.59 10.72 -6.00
CA TRP A 111 -4.00 10.18 -4.78
C TRP A 111 -5.05 9.48 -3.91
N LEU A 112 -6.17 10.14 -3.63
CA LEU A 112 -7.21 9.62 -2.76
C LEU A 112 -7.87 8.37 -3.37
N ILE A 113 -8.14 8.38 -4.67
CA ILE A 113 -8.66 7.20 -5.39
C ILE A 113 -7.66 6.06 -5.36
N CYS A 114 -6.39 6.33 -5.66
CA CYS A 114 -5.37 5.30 -5.75
C CYS A 114 -5.16 4.63 -4.37
N LEU A 115 -5.10 5.44 -3.32
CA LEU A 115 -5.02 4.96 -1.94
C LEU A 115 -6.26 4.12 -1.57
N PHE A 116 -7.46 4.63 -1.86
CA PHE A 116 -8.70 3.94 -1.52
C PHE A 116 -8.87 2.62 -2.29
N CYS A 117 -8.61 2.63 -3.60
CA CYS A 117 -8.59 1.41 -4.43
C CYS A 117 -7.53 0.42 -3.96
N GLY A 118 -6.34 0.89 -3.56
CA GLY A 118 -5.28 0.05 -2.98
C GLY A 118 -5.71 -0.63 -1.69
N ILE A 119 -6.37 0.10 -0.78
CA ILE A 119 -6.91 -0.45 0.47
C ILE A 119 -8.04 -1.46 0.16
N LEU A 120 -8.99 -1.11 -0.71
CA LEU A 120 -10.10 -2.01 -1.06
C LEU A 120 -9.61 -3.30 -1.73
N THR A 121 -8.67 -3.22 -2.66
CA THR A 121 -8.10 -4.40 -3.31
C THR A 121 -7.38 -5.30 -2.31
N LEU A 122 -6.66 -4.72 -1.34
CA LEU A 122 -6.01 -5.46 -0.28
C LEU A 122 -7.03 -6.12 0.67
N ILE A 123 -8.12 -5.44 1.03
CA ILE A 123 -9.23 -6.01 1.80
C ILE A 123 -9.86 -7.20 1.05
N VAL A 124 -10.12 -7.05 -0.26
CA VAL A 124 -10.68 -8.14 -1.08
C VAL A 124 -9.73 -9.33 -1.13
N ALA A 125 -8.42 -9.10 -1.28
CA ALA A 125 -7.42 -10.17 -1.26
C ALA A 125 -7.44 -10.95 0.07
N ILE A 126 -7.47 -10.23 1.20
CA ILE A 126 -7.55 -10.82 2.54
C ILE A 126 -8.86 -11.58 2.73
N LEU A 127 -9.99 -11.00 2.33
CA LEU A 127 -11.30 -11.67 2.45
C LEU A 127 -11.36 -12.93 1.59
N ALA A 128 -10.85 -12.88 0.35
CA ALA A 128 -10.79 -14.05 -0.52
C ALA A 128 -9.92 -15.17 0.08
N TYR A 129 -8.77 -14.82 0.66
CA TYR A 129 -7.90 -15.75 1.36
C TYR A 129 -8.59 -16.40 2.58
N VAL A 130 -9.12 -15.57 3.48
CA VAL A 130 -9.80 -16.02 4.71
C VAL A 130 -11.04 -16.85 4.38
N TRP A 131 -11.76 -16.54 3.30
CA TRP A 131 -12.89 -17.37 2.90
C TRP A 131 -12.48 -18.75 2.40
N ALA A 132 -11.39 -18.83 1.65
CA ALA A 132 -10.92 -20.06 1.02
C ALA A 132 -10.31 -21.05 2.02
N GLU A 133 -9.53 -20.57 2.99
CA GLU A 133 -8.68 -21.46 3.81
C GLU A 133 -9.03 -21.49 5.31
N GLU A 134 -9.71 -20.48 5.85
CA GLU A 134 -9.76 -20.29 7.30
C GLU A 134 -11.02 -20.79 8.01
N LEU A 135 -10.87 -21.00 9.32
CA LEU A 135 -11.93 -21.38 10.26
C LEU A 135 -12.92 -20.22 10.51
N LEU A 136 -14.14 -20.56 10.96
CA LEU A 136 -15.25 -19.60 11.13
C LEU A 136 -14.90 -18.41 12.06
N TRP A 137 -14.08 -18.65 13.09
CA TRP A 137 -13.64 -17.61 14.02
C TRP A 137 -12.82 -16.50 13.35
N VAL A 138 -11.87 -16.88 12.49
CA VAL A 138 -11.03 -15.93 11.75
C VAL A 138 -11.87 -15.12 10.76
N LYS A 139 -12.91 -15.73 10.18
CA LYS A 139 -13.87 -15.03 9.31
C LYS A 139 -14.60 -13.91 10.04
N LEU A 140 -15.11 -14.20 11.24
CA LEU A 140 -15.85 -13.23 12.05
C LEU A 140 -14.96 -12.06 12.51
N THR A 141 -13.76 -12.36 13.00
CA THR A 141 -12.82 -11.32 13.46
C THR A 141 -12.36 -10.45 12.29
N THR A 142 -12.07 -11.05 11.14
CA THR A 142 -11.64 -10.32 9.94
C THR A 142 -12.76 -9.44 9.41
N PHE A 143 -13.99 -9.95 9.34
CA PHE A 143 -15.14 -9.15 8.92
C PHE A 143 -15.38 -7.97 9.87
N GLY A 144 -15.34 -8.19 11.18
CA GLY A 144 -15.46 -7.12 12.18
C GLY A 144 -14.37 -6.04 12.02
N ALA A 145 -13.12 -6.45 11.78
CA ALA A 145 -12.02 -5.52 11.53
C ALA A 145 -12.22 -4.71 10.23
N VAL A 146 -12.66 -5.35 9.14
CA VAL A 146 -12.95 -4.66 7.87
C VAL A 146 -14.06 -3.63 8.06
N VAL A 147 -15.15 -4.02 8.73
CA VAL A 147 -16.26 -3.11 9.04
C VAL A 147 -15.75 -1.93 9.88
N PHE A 148 -14.95 -2.18 10.91
CA PHE A 148 -14.39 -1.13 11.77
C PHE A 148 -13.44 -0.18 11.04
N VAL A 149 -12.68 -0.66 10.04
CA VAL A 149 -11.75 0.19 9.26
C VAL A 149 -12.49 0.97 8.18
N VAL A 150 -13.47 0.36 7.52
CA VAL A 150 -14.16 0.94 6.36
C VAL A 150 -15.24 1.94 6.78
N ILE A 151 -15.97 1.69 7.87
CA ILE A 151 -17.10 2.52 8.29
C ILE A 151 -16.71 3.96 8.72
N PRO A 152 -15.70 4.19 9.58
CA PRO A 152 -15.41 5.52 10.08
C PRO A 152 -15.12 6.56 8.99
N PRO A 153 -14.35 6.26 7.93
CA PRO A 153 -14.18 7.16 6.79
C PRO A 153 -15.52 7.57 6.14
N PHE A 154 -16.43 6.61 5.93
CA PHE A 154 -17.74 6.90 5.34
C PHE A 154 -18.62 7.75 6.25
N ILE A 155 -18.61 7.47 7.56
CA ILE A 155 -19.34 8.27 8.55
C ILE A 155 -18.78 9.70 8.59
N LEU A 156 -17.46 9.86 8.61
CA LEU A 156 -16.83 11.19 8.62
C LEU A 156 -17.18 12.01 7.38
N VAL A 157 -17.13 11.38 6.20
CA VAL A 157 -17.52 12.04 4.94
C VAL A 157 -19.00 12.38 4.93
N ALA A 158 -19.87 11.49 5.42
CA ALA A 158 -21.30 11.76 5.53
C ALA A 158 -21.58 12.92 6.50
N TRP A 159 -20.89 12.95 7.64
CA TRP A 159 -21.02 14.01 8.64
C TRP A 159 -20.58 15.37 8.08
N GLN A 160 -19.45 15.42 7.34
CA GLN A 160 -18.99 16.64 6.68
C GLN A 160 -19.95 17.19 5.61
N ARG A 161 -20.82 16.36 5.04
CA ARG A 161 -21.86 16.86 4.10
C ARG A 161 -23.03 17.53 4.81
N HIS A 162 -23.20 17.32 6.11
CA HIS A 162 -24.32 17.84 6.90
C HIS A 162 -23.99 19.10 7.72
N THR A 163 -22.71 19.43 7.90
CA THR A 163 -22.21 20.69 8.47
C THR A 163 -21.82 21.66 7.37
#